data_AF-A0A838CTN0-F1
#
_entry.id   AF-A0A838CTN0-F1
#
_cell.length_a   1.000
_cell.length_b   1.000
_cell.length_c   1.000
_cell.angle_alpha   90.00
_cell.angle_beta   90.00
_cell.angle_gamma   90.00
#
_symmetry.space_group_name_H-M   'P 1'
#
loop_
_entity.id
_entity.type
_entity.pdbx_description
1 polymer ?
#
loop_
_entity_poly.entity_id
_entity_poly.type
_entity_poly.pdbx_seq_one_letter_code
_entity_poly.pdbx_strand_id
1 'polypeptide(L)' 'MKLAKLILGIVVFSLAGYGLIIEDPADVMPYTMLFLGCYMLVMGVDEFKKMRHSYIGYALTIIGLFGLFVSVQAFLVT' A
#
# COMPACT_ATOMS: atom_id res chain seq x y z
N MET A 1 14.29 -2.13 7.08
CA MET A 1 13.01 -1.76 6.42
C MET A 1 13.15 -0.63 5.39
N LYS A 2 14.26 0.13 5.38
CA LYS A 2 14.46 1.25 4.42
C LYS A 2 14.41 0.82 2.95
N LEU A 3 15.05 -0.30 2.58
CA LEU A 3 15.07 -0.77 1.19
C LEU A 3 13.69 -1.23 0.71
N ALA A 4 12.96 -2.01 1.51
CA ALA A 4 11.61 -2.45 1.18
C ALA A 4 10.64 -1.26 1.03
N LYS A 5 10.72 -0.25 1.91
CA LYS A 5 9.95 1.00 1.77
C LYS A 5 10.29 1.75 0.50
N LEU A 6 11.57 1.86 0.15
CA LEU A 6 12.02 2.53 -1.07
C LEU A 6 11.45 1.83 -2.31
N ILE A 7 11.61 0.50 -2.41
CA ILE A 7 11.15 -0.29 -3.57
C ILE A 7 9.62 -0.20 -3.68
N LEU A 8 8.88 -0.44 -2.59
CA LEU A 8 7.42 -0.34 -2.58
C LEU A 8 6.94 1.06 -2.93
N GLY A 9 7.59 2.10 -2.40
CA GLY A 9 7.25 3.50 -2.71
C GLY A 9 7.44 3.84 -4.19
N ILE A 10 8.54 3.40 -4.80
CA ILE A 10 8.78 3.58 -6.24
C ILE A 10 7.70 2.86 -7.05
N VAL A 11 7.38 1.60 -6.72
CA VAL A 11 6.35 0.81 -7.42
C VAL A 11 4.98 1.48 -7.33
N VAL A 12 4.57 1.90 -6.14
CA VAL A 12 3.28 2.60 -5.94
C VAL A 12 3.24 3.91 -6.73
N PHE A 13 4.33 4.67 -6.73
CA PHE A 13 4.40 5.93 -7.47
C PHE A 13 4.33 5.73 -8.98
N SER A 14 5.04 4.73 -9.51
CA SER A 14 4.99 4.36 -10.92
C SER A 14 3.60 3.87 -11.34
N LEU A 15 2.94 3.04 -10.52
CA LEU A 15 1.58 2.56 -10.79
C LEU A 15 0.54 3.69 -10.73
N ALA A 16 0.66 4.59 -9.75
CA ALA A 16 -0.20 5.77 -9.66
C ALA A 16 -0.01 6.71 -10.86
N GLY A 17 1.23 6.92 -11.30
CA GLY A 17 1.54 7.69 -12.51
C GLY A 17 1.00 7.02 -13.77
N TYR A 18 1.11 5.69 -13.87
CA TYR A 18 0.59 4.92 -15.00
C TYR A 18 -0.95 4.96 -15.07
N GLY A 19 -1.62 4.79 -13.93
CA GLY A 19 -3.08 4.89 -13.83
C GLY A 19 -3.64 6.28 -14.18
N LEU A 20 -2.84 7.35 -14.05
CA LEU A 20 -3.27 8.69 -14.45
C LEU A 20 -3.25 8.92 -15.97
N ILE A 21 -2.43 8.15 -16.68
CA ILE A 21 -2.22 8.30 -18.14
C ILE A 21 -3.19 7.40 -18.92
N ILE A 22 -3.64 6.30 -18.33
CA ILE A 22 -4.51 5.31 -18.97
C ILE A 22 -5.98 5.76 -18.94
N GLU A 23 -6.74 5.41 -19.99
CA GLU A 23 -8.18 5.72 -20.09
C GLU A 23 -9.04 4.97 -19.05
N ASP A 24 -8.68 3.71 -18.76
CA ASP A 24 -9.37 2.86 -17.77
C ASP A 24 -8.48 2.56 -16.55
N PRO A 25 -8.42 3.45 -15.54
CA PRO A 25 -7.61 3.24 -14.34
C PRO A 25 -8.06 2.06 -13.48
N ALA A 26 -9.26 1.50 -13.74
CA ALA A 26 -9.84 0.38 -13.00
C ALA A 26 -8.93 -0.86 -13.01
N ASP A 27 -8.20 -1.11 -14.10
CA ASP A 27 -7.30 -2.26 -14.21
C ASP A 27 -6.03 -2.09 -13.37
N VAL A 28 -5.59 -0.85 -13.15
CA VAL A 28 -4.34 -0.53 -12.44
C VAL A 28 -4.59 -0.32 -10.94
N MET A 29 -5.82 0.05 -10.58
CA MET A 29 -6.28 0.29 -9.21
C MET A 29 -6.06 -0.90 -8.25
N PRO A 30 -6.40 -2.16 -8.59
CA PRO A 30 -6.21 -3.29 -7.69
C PRO A 30 -4.73 -3.54 -7.37
N TYR A 31 -3.84 -3.40 -8.35
CA TYR A 31 -2.38 -3.50 -8.15
C TYR A 31 -1.86 -2.33 -7.31
N THR A 32 -2.32 -1.11 -7.59
CA THR A 32 -1.91 0.08 -6.84
C THR A 32 -2.27 -0.06 -5.36
N MET A 33 -3.52 -0.46 -5.05
CA MET A 33 -3.98 -0.69 -3.68
C MET A 33 -3.25 -1.84 -2.98
N LEU A 34 -2.88 -2.90 -3.71
CA LEU A 34 -2.09 -4.01 -3.19
C LEU A 34 -0.74 -3.53 -2.68
N PHE A 35 0.03 -2.85 -3.54
CA PHE A 35 1.36 -2.38 -3.19
C PHE A 35 1.33 -1.28 -2.13
N LEU A 36 0.29 -0.45 -2.12
CA LEU A 36 0.08 0.60 -1.14
C LEU A 36 -0.28 0.01 0.24
N GLY A 37 -1.13 -1.02 0.30
CA GLY A 37 -1.40 -1.80 1.51
C GLY A 37 -0.14 -2.45 2.08
N CYS A 38 0.65 -3.10 1.24
CA CYS A 38 1.97 -3.65 1.61
C CYS A 38 2.92 -2.57 2.13
N TYR A 39 2.97 -1.39 1.50
CA TYR A 39 3.80 -0.27 1.93
C TYR A 39 3.40 0.23 3.33
N MET A 40 2.10 0.34 3.59
CA MET A 40 1.57 0.74 4.90
C MET A 40 1.87 -0.30 6.00
N LEU A 41 1.78 -1.60 5.70
CA LEU A 41 2.20 -2.65 6.63
C LEU A 41 3.68 -2.56 6.99
N VAL A 42 4.55 -2.37 6.00
CA VAL A 42 6.00 -2.19 6.24
C VAL A 42 6.27 -0.92 7.05
N MET A 43 5.47 0.14 6.88
CA MET A 43 5.53 1.32 7.73
C MET A 43 5.08 1.04 9.16
N GLY A 44 3.99 0.33 9.36
CA GLY A 44 3.51 -0.07 10.69
C GLY A 44 4.54 -0.88 11.45
N VAL A 45 5.15 -1.89 10.83
CA VAL A 45 6.20 -2.72 11.47
C VAL A 45 7.47 -1.92 11.79
N ASP A 46 7.87 -0.98 10.93
CA ASP A 46 9.01 -0.09 11.20
C ASP A 46 8.72 0.85 12.38
N GLU A 47 7.48 1.30 12.55
CA GLU A 47 7.05 2.15 13.67
C GLU A 47 7.03 1.36 14.99
N PHE A 48 6.56 0.11 14.96
CA PHE A 48 6.66 -0.80 16.11
C PHE A 48 8.11 -1.07 16.53
N LYS A 49 9.01 -1.25 15.55
CA LYS A 49 10.44 -1.45 15.83
C LYS A 49 11.12 -0.23 16.46
N LYS A 50 10.64 0.98 16.18
CA LYS A 50 11.20 2.22 16.72
C LYS A 50 10.73 2.53 18.14
N MET A 51 9.81 1.75 18.72
CA MET A 51 9.19 1.95 20.05
C MET A 51 8.67 3.37 20.31
N ARG A 52 8.51 4.21 19.27
CA ARG A 52 8.32 5.64 19.43
C ARG A 52 6.85 6.00 19.56
N HIS A 53 5.97 5.36 18.78
CA HIS A 53 4.52 5.61 18.82
C HIS A 53 3.73 4.35 18.44
N SER A 54 3.46 3.49 19.44
CA SER A 54 2.74 2.21 19.24
C SER A 54 1.38 2.38 18.56
N TYR A 55 0.64 3.46 18.89
CA TYR A 55 -0.66 3.79 18.29
C TYR A 55 -0.60 3.98 16.76
N ILE A 56 0.46 4.62 16.25
CA ILE A 56 0.63 4.87 14.81
C ILE A 56 0.96 3.56 14.09
N GLY A 57 1.75 2.68 14.72
CA GLY A 57 2.02 1.34 14.21
C GLY A 57 0.76 0.50 14.04
N TYR A 58 -0.14 0.52 15.05
CA TYR A 58 -1.44 -0.17 14.97
C TYR A 58 -2.33 0.41 13.86
N ALA A 59 -2.44 1.74 13.79
CA ALA A 59 -3.23 2.40 12.75
C ALA A 59 -2.73 2.04 11.35
N LEU A 60 -1.41 2.15 11.10
CA LEU A 60 -0.79 1.77 9.81
C LEU A 60 -1.03 0.30 9.46
N THR A 61 -1.05 -0.58 10.46
CA THR A 61 -1.29 -2.01 10.24
C THR A 61 -2.74 -2.27 9.85
N ILE A 62 -3.69 -1.64 10.53
CA ILE A 62 -5.12 -1.75 10.21
C ILE A 62 -5.41 -1.18 8.81
N ILE A 63 -4.87 0.01 8.50
CA ILE A 63 -5.04 0.63 7.18
C ILE A 63 -4.39 -0.24 6.09
N GLY A 64 -3.22 -0.82 6.36
CA GLY A 64 -2.55 -1.73 5.43
C GLY A 64 -3.37 -2.99 5.15
N LEU A 65 -3.94 -3.62 6.18
CA LEU A 65 -4.85 -4.76 6.05
C LEU A 65 -6.12 -4.39 5.27
N PHE A 66 -6.69 -3.22 5.55
CA PHE A 66 -7.84 -2.71 4.81
C PHE A 66 -7.50 -2.49 3.33
N GLY A 67 -6.34 -1.91 3.02
CA GLY A 67 -5.86 -1.74 1.64
C GLY A 67 -5.71 -3.07 0.89
N LEU A 68 -5.25 -4.14 1.57
CA LEU A 68 -5.20 -5.48 0.99
C LEU A 68 -6.59 -6.06 0.76
N PHE A 69 -7.53 -5.87 1.69
CA PHE A 69 -8.91 -6.30 1.53
C PHE A 69 -9.58 -5.62 0.32
N VAL A 70 -9.42 -4.30 0.20
CA VAL A 70 -9.95 -3.53 -0.93
C VAL A 70 -9.30 -3.96 -2.24
N SER A 71 -7.99 -4.26 -2.25
CA SER A 71 -7.31 -4.78 -3.43
C SER A 71 -7.91 -6.12 -3.89
N VAL A 72 -8.14 -7.07 -2.97
CA VAL A 72 -8.78 -8.36 -3.29
C VAL A 72 -10.19 -8.15 -3.81
N GLN A 73 -10.96 -7.24 -3.20
CA GLN A 73 -12.30 -6.90 -3.69
C GLN A 73 -12.26 -6.30 -5.09
N ALA A 74 -11.32 -5.39 -5.37
CA ALA A 74 -11.16 -4.80 -6.70
C ALA A 74 -10.83 -5.86 -7.75
N PHE A 75 -9.93 -6.81 -7.46
CA PHE A 75 -9.65 -7.95 -8.35
C PHE A 75 -10.85 -8.88 -8.60
N LEU A 76 -11.83 -8.93 -7.68
CA LEU A 76 -13.02 -9.76 -7.81
C LEU A 76 -14.19 -9.03 -8.51
N VAL A 77 -14.16 -7.71 -8.56
CA VAL A 77 -15.22 -6.85 -9.09
C VAL A 77 -14.89 -6.34 -10.50
N THR A 78 -13.60 -6.19 -10.83
CA THR A 78 -13.10 -5.96 -12.19
C THR A 78 -13.22 -7.23 -13.03
#